data_AF-S3DAR8-F1
#
_entry.id   AF-S3DAR8-F1
#
_cell.length_a   1.000
_cell.length_b   1.000
_cell.length_c   1.000
_cell.angle_alpha   90.00
_cell.angle_beta   90.00
_cell.angle_gamma   90.00
#
_symmetry.space_group_name_H-M   'P 1'
#
loop_
_entity.id
_entity.type
_entity.pdbx_description
1 polymer ?
#
loop_
_entity_poly.entity_id
_entity_poly.type
_entity_poly.pdbx_seq_one_letter_code
_entity_poly.pdbx_strand_id
1 'polypeptide(L)'
;MYIPSAQQIMAAGLAATGCMRGMGKDSIASGKVLDYAVEKCLDSDGNVRCTKPFLVEKDKCYNVEWSTNATLSHTTVEVRDAGSGEMVYYRDTNGQWTPDKGELVYLDFKPKVWKTGNDTVEYSVKTCK
;
A
#
# COMPACT_ATOMS: atom_id res chain seq x y z
N MET A 1 31.96 -22.72 -3.05
CA MET A 1 31.72 -21.29 -3.34
C MET A 1 30.25 -21.17 -3.71
N TYR A 2 29.42 -20.59 -2.84
CA TYR A 2 27.99 -20.39 -3.09
C TYR A 2 27.87 -19.16 -3.98
N ILE A 3 27.56 -19.35 -5.26
CA ILE A 3 27.33 -18.25 -6.21
C ILE A 3 25.87 -17.84 -6.03
N PRO A 4 25.56 -16.69 -5.40
CA PRO A 4 24.18 -16.27 -5.24
C PRO A 4 23.60 -15.95 -6.62
N SER A 5 22.45 -16.51 -6.96
CA SER A 5 21.76 -16.20 -8.22
C SER A 5 21.37 -14.73 -8.28
N ALA A 6 21.37 -14.14 -9.48
CA ALA A 6 21.09 -12.73 -9.73
C ALA A 6 19.76 -12.24 -9.11
N GLN A 7 18.80 -13.14 -8.88
CA GLN A 7 17.53 -12.84 -8.20
C GLN A 7 17.72 -12.37 -6.74
N GLN A 8 18.72 -12.90 -6.01
CA GLN A 8 18.98 -12.46 -4.63
C GLN A 8 19.65 -11.08 -4.56
N ILE A 9 20.40 -10.70 -5.60
CA ILE A 9 21.06 -9.40 -5.68
C ILE A 9 20.02 -8.28 -5.92
N MET A 10 18.97 -8.54 -6.71
CA MET A 10 17.90 -7.57 -6.93
C MET A 10 17.00 -7.37 -5.70
N ALA A 11 16.73 -8.43 -4.93
CA ALA A 11 15.98 -8.33 -3.67
C ALA A 11 16.74 -7.52 -2.60
N ALA A 12 18.08 -7.62 -2.55
CA ALA A 12 18.90 -6.80 -1.66
C ALA A 12 19.04 -5.34 -2.14
N GLY A 13 19.03 -5.11 -3.46
CA GLY A 13 19.11 -3.78 -4.06
C GLY A 13 17.88 -2.90 -3.77
N LEU A 14 16.68 -3.47 -3.83
CA LEU A 14 15.44 -2.77 -3.45
C LEU A 14 15.40 -2.44 -1.96
N ALA A 15 15.96 -3.30 -1.11
CA ALA A 15 16.04 -3.06 0.33
C ALA A 15 17.06 -1.95 0.69
N ALA A 16 18.08 -1.72 -0.15
CA ALA A 16 19.18 -0.80 0.14
C ALA A 16 18.98 0.64 -0.38
N THR A 17 18.08 0.88 -1.33
CA THR A 17 17.92 2.20 -1.99
C THR A 17 16.81 3.10 -1.41
N GLY A 18 16.73 3.18 -0.08
CA GLY A 18 16.39 4.45 0.56
C GLY A 18 14.99 4.62 1.19
N CYS A 19 14.53 3.71 2.06
CA CYS A 19 13.34 3.96 2.89
C CYS A 19 13.49 3.64 4.39
N MET A 20 14.69 3.33 4.91
CA MET A 20 14.88 2.91 6.32
C MET A 20 15.47 3.97 7.27
N ARG A 21 15.14 5.25 7.09
CA ARG A 21 15.43 6.30 8.10
C ARG A 21 14.15 7.03 8.48
N GLY A 22 13.25 6.36 9.21
CA GLY A 22 12.10 7.04 9.81
C GLY A 22 10.86 6.19 10.08
N MET A 23 10.75 4.98 9.51
CA MET A 23 9.64 4.08 9.83
C MET A 23 9.96 3.39 11.16
N GLY A 24 9.18 3.68 12.20
CA GLY A 24 9.26 2.98 13.47
C GLY A 24 9.15 1.47 13.27
N LYS A 25 9.68 0.68 14.21
CA LYS A 25 9.80 -0.80 14.11
C LYS A 25 8.51 -1.54 13.68
N ASP A 26 7.34 -0.91 13.83
CA ASP A 26 6.03 -1.49 13.55
C ASP A 26 5.38 -0.96 12.24
N SER A 27 6.01 -0.02 11.54
CA SER A 27 5.47 0.60 10.32
C SER A 27 5.93 -0.15 9.08
N ILE A 28 4.97 -0.73 8.36
CA ILE A 28 5.20 -1.58 7.18
C ILE A 28 5.12 -0.76 5.89
N ALA A 29 4.12 0.11 5.78
CA ALA A 29 3.97 1.02 4.66
C ALA A 29 3.42 2.36 5.15
N SER A 30 3.88 3.46 4.57
CA SER A 30 3.27 4.77 4.75
C SER A 30 3.58 5.65 3.57
N GLY A 31 2.73 6.64 3.35
CA GLY A 31 2.90 7.54 2.23
C GLY A 31 1.80 8.56 2.11
N LYS A 32 1.91 9.32 1.02
CA LYS A 32 1.01 10.40 0.65
C LYS A 32 0.64 10.22 -0.80
N VAL A 33 -0.65 10.11 -1.09
CA VAL A 33 -1.20 10.05 -2.44
C VAL A 33 -1.84 11.40 -2.72
N LEU A 34 -1.35 12.08 -3.75
CA LEU A 34 -1.95 13.32 -4.24
C LEU A 34 -3.05 12.97 -5.24
N ASP A 35 -4.18 13.66 -5.15
CA ASP A 35 -5.32 13.50 -6.05
C ASP A 35 -5.69 12.03 -6.28
N TYR A 36 -5.98 11.29 -5.20
CA TYR A 36 -6.12 9.83 -5.27
C TYR A 36 -7.24 9.35 -6.22
N ALA A 37 -8.22 10.21 -6.55
CA ALA A 37 -9.26 9.90 -7.54
C ALA A 37 -8.84 10.16 -8.98
N VAL A 38 -7.72 10.84 -9.18
CA VAL A 38 -7.12 11.11 -10.48
C VAL A 38 -6.05 10.03 -10.70
N GLU A 39 -6.38 9.01 -11.50
CA GLU A 39 -5.54 7.84 -11.82
C GLU A 39 -4.28 8.21 -12.67
N LYS A 40 -3.50 9.19 -12.21
CA LYS A 40 -2.28 9.68 -12.85
C LYS A 40 -1.01 8.98 -12.35
N CYS A 41 -1.10 8.24 -11.24
CA CYS A 41 0.03 7.49 -10.70
C CYS A 41 0.19 6.15 -11.43
N LEU A 42 0.70 6.23 -12.66
CA LEU A 42 1.16 5.06 -13.39
C LEU A 42 2.55 4.68 -12.88
N ASP A 43 2.74 3.41 -12.50
CA ASP A 43 4.07 2.88 -12.24
C ASP A 43 4.83 2.59 -13.54
N SER A 44 6.07 2.08 -13.43
CA SER A 44 6.90 1.73 -14.59
C SER A 44 6.27 0.71 -15.53
N ASP A 45 5.28 -0.04 -15.04
CA ASP A 45 4.59 -1.10 -15.77
C ASP A 45 3.26 -0.59 -16.35
N GLY A 46 2.93 0.70 -16.18
CA GLY A 46 1.68 1.30 -16.64
C GLY A 46 0.46 0.95 -15.79
N ASN A 47 0.65 0.38 -14.59
CA ASN A 47 -0.43 0.11 -13.65
C ASN A 47 -0.68 1.33 -12.75
N VAL A 48 -1.93 1.56 -12.34
CA VAL A 48 -2.28 2.65 -11.40
C VAL A 48 -1.84 2.28 -9.97
N ARG A 49 -0.53 2.40 -9.78
CA ARG A 49 0.36 2.19 -8.61
C ARG A 49 0.42 3.31 -7.57
N CYS A 50 -0.70 3.87 -7.10
CA CYS A 50 -0.61 5.12 -6.31
C CYS A 50 0.02 4.97 -4.91
N THR A 51 0.15 3.74 -4.39
CA THR A 51 0.90 3.45 -3.16
C THR A 51 2.04 2.48 -3.40
N LYS A 52 3.06 2.54 -2.55
CA LYS A 52 4.20 1.62 -2.62
C LYS A 52 3.74 0.20 -2.22
N PRO A 53 4.03 -0.82 -3.05
CA PRO A 53 3.76 -2.20 -2.68
C PRO A 53 4.50 -2.61 -1.41
N PHE A 54 3.88 -3.46 -0.59
CA PHE A 54 4.44 -4.00 0.64
C PHE A 54 4.05 -5.47 0.81
N LEU A 55 4.94 -6.23 1.45
CA LEU A 55 4.72 -7.65 1.69
C LEU A 55 3.83 -7.85 2.91
N VAL A 56 2.83 -8.72 2.78
CA VAL A 56 2.05 -9.20 3.92
C VAL A 56 2.30 -10.67 4.17
N GLU A 57 2.17 -11.06 5.43
CA GLU A 57 2.33 -12.44 5.90
C GLU A 57 0.96 -13.00 6.26
N LYS A 58 0.78 -14.29 5.95
CA LYS A 58 -0.41 -15.04 6.34
C LYS A 58 -0.61 -14.97 7.85
N ASP A 59 -1.87 -14.85 8.30
CA ASP A 59 -2.30 -14.86 9.70
C ASP A 59 -1.70 -13.74 10.57
N LYS A 60 -1.03 -12.75 9.96
CA LYS A 60 -0.45 -11.60 10.66
C LYS A 60 -1.41 -10.42 10.63
N CYS A 61 -1.61 -9.77 11.77
CA CYS A 61 -2.53 -8.64 11.88
C CYS A 61 -1.85 -7.32 11.46
N TYR A 62 -2.54 -6.55 10.63
CA TYR A 62 -2.15 -5.23 10.17
C TYR A 62 -3.25 -4.20 10.48
N ASN A 63 -2.88 -3.04 11.01
CA ASN A 63 -3.74 -1.89 11.14
C ASN A 63 -3.54 -0.93 9.96
N VAL A 64 -4.61 -0.68 9.20
CA VAL A 64 -4.63 0.22 8.05
C VAL A 64 -5.35 1.50 8.46
N GLU A 65 -4.67 2.62 8.35
CA GLU A 65 -5.16 3.94 8.71
C GLU A 65 -4.91 4.93 7.58
N TRP A 66 -5.88 5.81 7.34
CA TRP A 66 -5.70 6.94 6.45
C TRP A 66 -6.46 8.18 6.93
N SER A 67 -6.05 9.32 6.41
CA SER A 67 -6.74 10.59 6.57
C SER A 67 -6.80 11.32 5.24
N THR A 68 -7.87 12.05 5.03
CA THR A 68 -8.06 12.95 3.88
C THR A 68 -8.22 14.37 4.35
N ASN A 69 -7.66 15.33 3.61
CA ASN A 69 -7.81 16.75 3.93
C ASN A 69 -9.23 17.31 3.64
N ALA A 70 -10.08 16.58 2.90
CA ALA A 70 -11.43 17.02 2.60
C ALA A 70 -12.43 16.70 3.72
N THR A 71 -13.28 17.68 4.01
CA THR A 71 -14.30 17.67 5.06
C THR A 71 -15.46 16.68 4.81
N LEU A 72 -15.57 16.10 3.60
CA LEU A 72 -16.72 15.28 3.18
C LEU A 72 -16.39 14.06 2.31
N SER A 73 -15.12 13.81 1.97
CA SER A 73 -14.75 12.71 1.08
C SER A 73 -14.70 11.39 1.85
N HIS A 74 -15.81 10.65 1.85
CA HIS A 74 -15.76 9.25 2.23
C HIS A 74 -14.80 8.52 1.28
N THR A 75 -13.63 8.17 1.78
CA THR A 75 -12.58 7.48 1.03
C THR A 75 -12.56 6.04 1.48
N THR A 76 -12.50 5.13 0.52
CA THR A 76 -12.36 3.70 0.76
C THR A 76 -10.97 3.26 0.36
N VAL A 77 -10.51 2.16 0.94
CA VAL A 77 -9.25 1.53 0.58
C VAL A 77 -9.52 0.11 0.14
N GLU A 78 -9.00 -0.24 -1.02
CA GLU A 78 -8.89 -1.59 -1.54
C GLU A 78 -7.43 -2.03 -1.39
N VAL A 79 -7.21 -3.19 -0.81
CA VAL A 79 -5.91 -3.84 -0.85
C VAL A 79 -5.92 -4.79 -2.03
N ARG A 80 -4.97 -4.61 -2.94
CA ARG A 80 -4.88 -5.38 -4.18
C ARG A 80 -3.57 -6.13 -4.27
N ASP A 81 -3.62 -7.35 -4.76
CA ASP A 81 -2.43 -8.12 -5.10
C ASP A 81 -1.65 -7.41 -6.21
N ALA A 82 -0.35 -7.21 -6.00
CA ALA A 82 0.48 -6.46 -6.91
C ALA A 82 0.72 -7.21 -8.24
N GLY A 83 0.64 -8.54 -8.26
CA GLY A 83 0.87 -9.33 -9.46
C GLY A 83 -0.34 -9.41 -10.40
N SER A 84 -1.53 -9.59 -9.83
CA SER A 84 -2.79 -9.83 -10.56
C SER A 84 -3.75 -8.64 -10.57
N GLY A 85 -3.60 -7.70 -9.63
CA GLY A 85 -4.55 -6.61 -9.41
C GLY A 85 -5.85 -7.04 -8.72
N GLU A 86 -5.98 -8.31 -8.31
CA GLU A 86 -7.13 -8.84 -7.59
C GLU A 86 -7.31 -8.12 -6.24
N MET A 87 -8.54 -7.73 -5.91
CA MET A 87 -8.86 -7.18 -4.60
C MET A 87 -8.87 -8.31 -3.57
N VAL A 88 -7.99 -8.22 -2.58
CA VAL A 88 -7.87 -9.22 -1.51
C VAL A 88 -8.47 -8.73 -0.19
N TYR A 89 -8.64 -7.42 -0.04
CA TYR A 89 -9.27 -6.82 1.13
C TYR A 89 -9.87 -5.45 0.81
N TYR A 90 -10.88 -5.04 1.56
CA TYR A 90 -11.54 -3.76 1.38
C TYR A 90 -12.02 -3.20 2.72
N ARG A 91 -11.89 -1.88 2.89
CA ARG A 91 -12.56 -1.14 3.97
C ARG A 91 -12.98 0.25 3.54
N ASP A 92 -13.98 0.75 4.24
CA ASP A 92 -14.43 2.14 4.15
C ASP A 92 -14.05 3.00 5.36
N THR A 93 -13.40 2.41 6.36
CA THR A 93 -12.92 3.05 7.60
C THR A 93 -11.60 2.42 8.03
N ASN A 94 -10.82 3.15 8.84
CA ASN A 94 -9.62 2.62 9.48
C ASN A 94 -9.92 1.30 10.20
N GLY A 95 -8.94 0.40 10.23
CA GLY A 95 -9.07 -0.81 11.02
C GLY A 95 -8.09 -1.91 10.67
N GLN A 96 -8.35 -3.05 11.31
CA GLN A 96 -7.47 -4.20 11.25
C GLN A 96 -7.82 -5.15 10.12
N TRP A 97 -6.79 -5.79 9.59
CA TRP A 97 -6.83 -6.78 8.55
C TRP A 97 -5.85 -7.92 8.88
N THR A 98 -6.28 -9.16 8.66
CA THR A 98 -5.44 -10.35 8.76
C THR A 98 -5.51 -11.07 7.41
N PRO A 99 -4.41 -11.16 6.64
CA PRO A 99 -4.39 -11.82 5.34
C PRO A 99 -4.47 -13.34 5.45
N ASP A 100 -5.20 -13.97 4.54
CA ASP A 100 -5.34 -15.44 4.47
C ASP A 100 -4.11 -16.14 3.84
N LYS A 101 -3.27 -15.38 3.14
CA LYS A 101 -2.03 -15.85 2.51
C LYS A 101 -0.97 -14.74 2.52
N GLY A 102 0.29 -15.11 2.32
CA GLY A 102 1.38 -14.15 2.15
C GLY A 102 1.48 -13.71 0.70
N GLU A 103 1.40 -12.42 0.43
CA GLU A 103 1.47 -11.86 -0.92
C GLU A 103 1.98 -10.41 -0.91
N LEU A 104 2.40 -9.92 -2.09
CA LEU A 104 2.81 -8.54 -2.25
C LEU A 104 1.57 -7.72 -2.63
N VAL A 105 1.22 -6.72 -1.83
CA VAL A 105 0.01 -5.93 -2.04
C VAL A 105 0.29 -4.45 -2.15
N TYR A 106 -0.67 -3.69 -2.66
CA TYR A 106 -0.70 -2.23 -2.59
C TYR A 106 -2.08 -1.75 -2.17
N LEU A 107 -2.16 -0.52 -1.65
CA LEU A 107 -3.41 0.16 -1.35
C LEU A 107 -3.88 0.97 -2.55
N ASP A 108 -5.14 0.81 -2.92
CA ASP A 108 -5.83 1.60 -3.94
C ASP A 108 -6.96 2.37 -3.25
N PHE A 109 -6.84 3.69 -3.20
CA PHE A 109 -7.83 4.54 -2.55
C PHE A 109 -8.90 4.92 -3.57
N LYS A 110 -10.16 4.66 -3.26
CA LYS A 110 -11.30 4.98 -4.12
C LYS A 110 -12.26 5.96 -3.44
N PRO A 111 -12.70 7.02 -4.15
CA PRO A 111 -13.69 7.94 -3.61
C PRO A 111 -15.06 7.23 -3.60
N LYS A 112 -15.85 7.36 -2.51
CA LYS A 112 -17.21 6.80 -2.51
C LYS A 112 -18.13 7.46 -3.54
N VAL A 113 -17.86 8.72 -3.90
CA VAL A 113 -18.62 9.44 -4.93
C VAL A 113 -17.76 9.57 -6.19
N TRP A 114 -18.25 9.01 -7.29
CA TRP A 114 -17.59 9.08 -8.59
C TRP A 114 -17.27 10.53 -9.00
N LYS A 115 -16.05 10.77 -9.49
CA LYS A 115 -15.49 12.11 -9.85
C LYS A 115 -15.33 13.10 -8.69
N THR A 116 -15.33 12.63 -7.44
CA THR A 116 -14.85 13.39 -6.28
C THR A 116 -13.50 12.83 -5.83
N GLY A 117 -12.68 13.60 -5.11
CA GLY A 117 -11.38 13.14 -4.61
C GLY A 117 -10.15 13.78 -5.27
N ASN A 118 -10.21 15.08 -5.56
CA ASN A 118 -9.01 15.92 -5.80
C ASN A 118 -8.31 16.24 -4.47
N ASP A 119 -8.22 15.22 -3.62
CA ASP A 119 -7.78 15.34 -2.26
C ASP A 119 -6.55 14.48 -2.05
N THR A 120 -5.77 14.91 -1.08
CA THR A 120 -4.62 14.15 -0.63
C THR A 120 -5.07 13.11 0.38
N VAL A 121 -4.60 11.88 0.22
CA VAL A 121 -4.66 10.83 1.24
C VAL A 121 -3.27 10.68 1.87
N GLU A 122 -3.21 10.74 3.20
CA GLU A 122 -2.05 10.30 3.97
C GLU A 122 -2.39 8.96 4.63
N TYR A 123 -1.53 7.95 4.44
CA TYR A 123 -1.83 6.59 4.89
C TYR A 123 -0.69 5.97 5.68
N SER A 124 -1.05 5.02 6.54
CA SER A 124 -0.13 4.19 7.30
C SER A 124 -0.67 2.78 7.47
N VAL A 125 0.21 1.80 7.27
CA VAL A 125 0.00 0.39 7.55
C VAL A 125 1.02 -0.03 8.57
N LYS A 126 0.55 -0.60 9.69
CA LYS A 126 1.39 -1.06 10.79
C LYS A 126 1.00 -2.48 11.18
N THR A 127 1.91 -3.23 11.77
CA THR A 127 1.51 -4.48 12.44
C THR A 127 0.68 -4.15 13.69
N CYS A 128 -0.33 -4.97 13.99
CA CYS A 128 -1.05 -4.85 15.25
C CYS A 128 -0.10 -5.10 16.43
N LYS A 129 -0.39 -4.47 17.57
CA LYS A 129 0.33 -4.71 18.83
C LYS A 129 -0.17 -5.96 19.52
#